data_AF-A0A5C7MQI9-F1
#
_entry.id   AF-A0A5C7MQI9-F1
#
_cell.length_a   1.000
_cell.length_b   1.000
_cell.length_c   1.000
_cell.angle_alpha   90.00
_cell.angle_beta   90.00
_cell.angle_gamma   90.00
#
_symmetry.space_group_name_H-M   'P 1'
#
loop_
_entity.id
_entity.type
_entity.pdbx_description
1 polymer ?
#
loop_
_entity_poly.entity_id
_entity_poly.type
_entity_poly.pdbx_seq_one_letter_code
_entity_poly.pdbx_strand_id
1 'polypeptide(L)'
;MSVATTAISKTCPDCKKTYPWQEQHVCEAKSAAADAAVKDPLIGAVLGERYRIDSFLSSGGMGVVYKGRHVVLDKPVAVKLLRESQDPVAQQRFLLEAKSACHIGHEHIVDINDFGVLEDGRPYLVMEFLQGQSLETLLQKQGSLPWSRVCRIGEQIARGLQAVHEKGIMHRDLKPGNIFLLDRAKRDFVKILDFGIAKVMAGTRETLSDGGNRLVATMRQKLRGTVRGTQGYLSPQQAAGEVIDARVDI
;
A
#
# COMPACT_ATOMS: atom_id res chain seq x y z
N MET A 1 -19.82 -4.86 12.74
CA MET A 1 -19.31 -3.56 13.21
C MET A 1 -18.89 -2.80 11.98
N SER A 2 -19.47 -1.62 11.72
CA SER A 2 -19.12 -0.82 10.54
C SER A 2 -17.68 -0.34 10.65
N VAL A 3 -16.98 -0.28 9.53
CA VAL A 3 -15.66 0.36 9.46
C VAL A 3 -15.89 1.86 9.63
N ALA A 4 -15.29 2.45 10.67
CA ALA A 4 -15.35 3.90 10.85
C ALA A 4 -14.62 4.56 9.66
N THR A 5 -15.31 5.45 8.95
CA THR A 5 -14.72 6.24 7.88
C THR A 5 -13.76 7.28 8.46
N THR A 6 -12.70 7.56 7.71
CA THR A 6 -11.67 8.53 8.04
C THR A 6 -12.08 9.86 7.43
N ALA A 7 -12.36 10.83 8.30
CA ALA A 7 -12.63 12.19 7.88
C ALA A 7 -11.42 12.80 7.17
N ILE A 8 -11.69 13.60 6.14
CA ILE A 8 -10.67 14.34 5.39
C ILE A 8 -10.91 15.82 5.59
N SER A 9 -9.91 16.53 6.08
CA SER A 9 -9.99 17.98 6.28
C SER A 9 -8.86 18.71 5.55
N LYS A 10 -9.05 20.00 5.31
CA LYS A 10 -8.02 20.91 4.82
C LYS A 10 -7.91 22.10 5.75
N THR A 11 -6.73 22.69 5.83
CA THR A 11 -6.50 23.92 6.59
C THR A 11 -6.10 25.03 5.64
N CYS A 12 -6.82 26.16 5.69
CA CYS A 12 -6.49 27.33 4.91
C CYS A 12 -5.11 27.87 5.35
N PRO A 13 -4.15 28.09 4.44
CA PRO A 13 -2.84 28.61 4.80
C PRO A 13 -2.92 30.05 5.34
N ASP A 14 -3.93 30.82 4.93
CA ASP A 14 -4.10 32.24 5.27
C ASP A 14 -4.87 32.43 6.57
N CYS A 15 -6.13 31.97 6.66
CA CYS A 15 -6.95 32.17 7.86
C CYS A 15 -6.83 31.05 8.90
N LYS A 16 -6.06 29.99 8.63
CA LYS A 16 -5.87 28.80 9.49
C LYS A 16 -7.16 28.03 9.83
N LYS A 17 -8.29 28.36 9.21
CA LYS A 17 -9.54 27.62 9.39
C LYS A 17 -9.42 26.22 8.79
N THR A 18 -9.82 25.22 9.56
CA THR A 18 -9.96 23.83 9.10
C THR A 18 -11.39 23.60 8.61
N TYR A 19 -11.54 22.92 7.48
CA TYR A 19 -12.83 22.65 6.83
C TYR A 19 -12.84 21.25 6.19
N PRO A 20 -14.02 20.62 6.02
CA PRO A 20 -14.14 19.33 5.34
C PRO A 20 -13.63 19.42 3.90
N TRP A 21 -12.92 18.39 3.43
CA TRP A 21 -12.28 18.38 2.11
C TRP A 21 -13.25 18.54 0.94
N GLN A 22 -14.49 18.06 1.09
CA GLN A 22 -15.54 18.14 0.07
C GLN A 22 -16.19 19.53 0.00
N GLU A 23 -15.99 20.38 1.00
CA GLU A 23 -16.60 21.71 1.08
C GLU A 23 -15.67 22.78 0.49
N GLN A 24 -16.28 23.76 -0.19
CA GLN A 24 -15.55 24.94 -0.64
C GLN A 24 -15.31 25.88 0.55
N HIS A 25 -14.06 26.30 0.74
CA HIS A 25 -13.71 27.34 1.69
C HIS A 25 -13.46 28.66 0.99
N VAL A 26 -14.23 29.68 1.35
CA VAL A 26 -13.99 31.08 0.97
C VAL A 26 -13.23 31.74 2.12
N CYS A 27 -12.01 32.19 1.85
CA CYS A 27 -11.15 32.84 2.85
C CYS A 27 -11.41 34.35 2.86
N GLU A 28 -11.98 34.88 3.93
CA GLU A 28 -12.23 36.33 4.09
C GLU A 28 -10.93 37.15 4.24
N ALA A 29 -9.82 36.50 4.60
CA ALA A 29 -8.51 37.15 4.79
C ALA A 29 -7.74 37.41 3.48
N LYS A 30 -8.26 36.96 2.32
CA LYS A 30 -7.75 37.31 0.98
C LYS A 30 -8.91 37.49 -0.01
N SER A 31 -8.95 38.64 -0.69
CA SER A 31 -9.79 38.81 -1.88
C SER A 31 -9.38 37.80 -2.95
N ALA A 32 -10.37 37.14 -3.55
CA ALA A 32 -10.25 36.06 -4.52
C ALA A 32 -9.13 36.25 -5.55
N ALA A 33 -8.09 35.42 -5.45
CA ALA A 33 -7.29 34.83 -6.54
C ALA A 33 -5.93 34.36 -5.99
N ALA A 34 -5.80 33.06 -5.77
CA ALA A 34 -4.49 32.41 -5.78
C ALA A 34 -4.66 31.02 -6.41
N ASP A 35 -4.52 31.03 -7.73
CA ASP A 35 -4.13 29.94 -8.64
C ASP A 35 -4.96 28.65 -8.65
N ALA A 36 -5.91 28.67 -9.59
CA ALA A 36 -6.39 27.50 -10.30
C ALA A 36 -5.23 26.85 -11.10
N ALA A 37 -4.42 26.05 -10.42
CA ALA A 37 -3.81 24.88 -11.03
C ALA A 37 -4.40 23.69 -10.28
N VAL A 38 -5.05 22.76 -10.99
CA VAL A 38 -5.56 21.52 -10.40
C VAL A 38 -4.36 20.67 -9.95
N LYS A 39 -3.76 21.04 -8.82
CA LYS A 39 -2.91 20.17 -8.02
C LYS A 39 -3.85 19.19 -7.35
N ASP A 40 -3.49 17.92 -7.40
CA ASP A 40 -4.19 16.81 -6.78
C ASP A 40 -4.92 17.27 -5.49
N PRO A 41 -6.25 17.14 -5.42
CA PRO A 41 -7.04 17.77 -4.37
C PRO A 41 -6.71 17.22 -2.99
N LEU A 42 -6.01 16.08 -2.87
CA LEU A 42 -5.58 15.55 -1.59
C LEU A 42 -4.31 16.22 -1.06
N ILE A 43 -3.53 16.93 -1.87
CA ILE A 43 -2.35 17.65 -1.37
C ILE A 43 -2.78 18.75 -0.39
N GLY A 44 -2.17 18.75 0.79
CA GLY A 44 -2.51 19.61 1.92
C GLY A 44 -3.69 19.11 2.77
N ALA A 45 -4.38 18.03 2.36
CA ALA A 45 -5.43 17.43 3.16
C ALA A 45 -4.86 16.62 4.33
N VAL A 46 -5.65 16.49 5.40
CA VAL A 46 -5.33 15.72 6.60
C VAL A 46 -6.32 14.57 6.73
N LEU A 47 -5.80 13.35 6.75
CA LEU A 47 -6.57 12.12 6.93
C LEU A 47 -6.67 11.81 8.43
N GLY A 48 -7.91 11.75 8.93
CA GLY A 48 -8.22 11.31 10.29
C GLY A 48 -7.51 12.11 11.37
N GLU A 49 -7.26 13.40 11.11
CA GLU A 49 -6.51 14.33 11.98
C GLU A 49 -5.07 13.91 12.28
N ARG A 50 -4.56 12.84 11.65
CA ARG A 50 -3.25 12.24 11.95
C ARG A 50 -2.25 12.40 10.82
N TYR A 51 -2.69 12.31 9.55
CA TYR A 51 -1.77 12.24 8.41
C TYR A 51 -2.04 13.33 7.40
N ARG A 52 -1.15 14.32 7.33
CA ARG A 52 -1.19 15.34 6.29
C ARG A 52 -0.52 14.83 5.02
N ILE A 53 -1.13 15.05 3.87
CA ILE A 53 -0.57 14.73 2.56
C ILE A 53 0.28 15.91 2.09
N ASP A 54 1.58 15.69 1.93
CA ASP A 54 2.55 16.74 1.57
C ASP A 54 2.77 16.83 0.06
N SER A 55 2.93 15.69 -0.62
CA SER A 55 3.17 15.66 -2.08
C SER A 55 2.81 14.32 -2.71
N PHE A 56 2.57 14.32 -4.02
CA PHE A 56 2.51 13.09 -4.83
C PHE A 56 3.89 12.41 -4.88
N LEU A 57 3.93 11.06 -4.87
CA LEU A 57 5.15 10.28 -5.10
C LEU A 57 5.06 9.45 -6.37
N SER A 58 4.01 8.62 -6.49
CA SER A 58 3.85 7.72 -7.61
C SER A 58 2.40 7.33 -7.83
N SER A 59 2.12 6.79 -9.01
CA SER A 59 0.83 6.25 -9.36
C SER A 59 0.99 4.94 -10.11
N GLY A 60 0.15 3.97 -9.81
CA GLY A 60 0.12 2.68 -10.48
C GLY A 60 -1.28 2.12 -10.61
N GLY A 61 -1.38 0.89 -11.12
CA GLY A 61 -2.66 0.22 -11.36
C GLY A 61 -3.51 0.04 -10.10
N MET A 62 -2.88 -0.14 -8.93
CA MET A 62 -3.61 -0.35 -7.67
C MET A 62 -4.00 0.93 -6.94
N GLY A 63 -3.37 2.07 -7.24
CA GLY A 63 -3.45 3.21 -6.32
C GLY A 63 -2.53 4.37 -6.66
N VAL A 64 -2.62 5.38 -5.81
CA VAL A 64 -1.73 6.54 -5.78
C VAL A 64 -0.97 6.53 -4.46
N VAL A 65 0.33 6.77 -4.50
CA VAL A 65 1.17 6.88 -3.32
C VAL A 65 1.57 8.34 -3.13
N TYR A 66 1.37 8.84 -1.93
CA TYR A 66 1.75 10.19 -1.51
C TYR A 66 2.83 10.14 -0.44
N LYS A 67 3.65 11.19 -0.41
CA LYS A 67 4.42 11.54 0.78
C LYS A 67 3.49 12.29 1.70
N GLY A 68 3.46 11.89 2.95
CA GLY A 68 2.74 12.58 3.99
C GLY A 68 3.56 12.72 5.25
N ARG A 69 2.90 13.20 6.29
CA ARG A 69 3.49 13.38 7.60
C ARG A 69 2.49 13.08 8.69
N HIS A 70 2.92 12.32 9.68
CA HIS A 70 2.17 12.19 10.92
C HIS A 70 2.23 13.54 11.65
N VAL A 71 1.09 14.22 11.83
CA VAL A 71 1.06 15.63 12.29
C VAL A 71 1.55 15.79 13.72
N VAL A 72 1.21 14.85 14.61
CA VAL A 72 1.62 14.90 16.03
C VAL A 72 3.09 14.55 16.21
N LEU A 73 3.59 13.53 15.51
CA LEU A 73 4.97 13.03 15.66
C LEU A 73 5.97 13.74 14.73
N ASP A 74 5.49 14.61 13.83
CA ASP A 74 6.24 15.24 12.73
C ASP A 74 7.11 14.25 11.92
N LYS A 75 6.68 12.98 11.86
CA LYS A 75 7.41 11.90 11.19
C LYS A 75 6.94 11.74 9.73
N PRO A 76 7.85 11.64 8.74
CA PRO A 76 7.46 11.37 7.36
C PRO A 76 6.86 9.98 7.21
N VAL A 77 5.80 9.88 6.40
CA VAL A 77 5.11 8.63 6.07
C VAL A 77 4.85 8.57 4.56
N ALA A 78 4.66 7.37 4.03
CA ALA A 78 4.07 7.20 2.71
C ALA A 78 2.62 6.71 2.86
N VAL A 79 1.70 7.31 2.09
CA VAL A 79 0.28 6.99 2.14
C VAL A 79 -0.14 6.44 0.79
N LYS A 80 -0.53 5.17 0.74
CA LYS A 80 -1.06 4.53 -0.47
C LYS A 80 -2.57 4.53 -0.43
N LEU A 81 -3.18 5.26 -1.34
CA LEU A 81 -4.62 5.33 -1.54
C LEU A 81 -5.03 4.43 -2.70
N LEU A 82 -5.99 3.52 -2.47
CA LEU A 82 -6.54 2.68 -3.54
C LEU A 82 -7.54 3.49 -4.38
N ARG A 83 -7.61 3.20 -5.68
CA ARG A 83 -8.40 4.00 -6.64
C ARG A 83 -9.90 3.82 -6.48
N GLU A 84 -10.33 2.59 -6.20
CA GLU A 84 -11.73 2.22 -6.21
C GLU A 84 -12.28 2.12 -4.79
N SER A 85 -13.48 2.68 -4.60
CA SER A 85 -14.29 2.41 -3.42
C SER A 85 -14.63 0.92 -3.40
N GLN A 86 -14.64 0.34 -2.21
CA GLN A 86 -14.84 -1.10 -2.05
C GLN A 86 -16.15 -1.33 -1.31
N ASP A 87 -16.86 -2.42 -1.64
CA ASP A 87 -18.05 -2.78 -0.88
C ASP A 87 -17.69 -3.09 0.59
N PRO A 88 -18.65 -3.03 1.53
CA PRO A 88 -18.34 -3.22 2.96
C PRO A 88 -17.66 -4.55 3.28
N VAL A 89 -17.93 -5.62 2.52
CA VAL A 89 -17.33 -6.94 2.72
C VAL A 89 -15.87 -6.92 2.27
N ALA A 90 -15.59 -6.32 1.11
CA ALA A 90 -14.23 -6.11 0.61
C ALA A 90 -13.42 -5.22 1.55
N GLN A 91 -14.02 -4.14 2.07
CA GLN A 91 -13.38 -3.28 3.07
C GLN A 91 -13.00 -4.07 4.34
N GLN A 92 -13.92 -4.86 4.90
CA GLN A 92 -13.64 -5.66 6.09
C GLN A 92 -12.50 -6.66 5.87
N ARG A 93 -12.44 -7.30 4.71
CA ARG A 93 -11.33 -8.20 4.33
C ARG A 93 -10.01 -7.44 4.27
N PHE A 94 -10.00 -6.26 3.66
CA PHE A 94 -8.81 -5.41 3.61
C PHE A 94 -8.30 -5.05 5.00
N LEU A 95 -9.17 -4.71 5.94
CA LEU A 95 -8.74 -4.42 7.31
C LEU A 95 -8.13 -5.64 7.99
N LEU A 96 -8.69 -6.84 7.79
CA LEU A 96 -8.16 -8.07 8.36
C LEU A 96 -6.75 -8.38 7.82
N GLU A 97 -6.51 -8.12 6.54
CA GLU A 97 -5.22 -8.36 5.91
C GLU A 97 -4.20 -7.27 6.24
N ALA A 98 -4.59 -6.00 6.21
CA ALA A 98 -3.77 -4.89 6.66
C ALA A 98 -3.32 -5.12 8.10
N LYS A 99 -4.24 -5.53 8.98
CA LYS A 99 -3.92 -5.93 10.35
C LYS A 99 -2.93 -7.09 10.41
N SER A 100 -3.09 -8.11 9.58
CA SER A 100 -2.15 -9.24 9.55
C SER A 100 -0.75 -8.81 9.10
N ALA A 101 -0.68 -7.92 8.11
CA ALA A 101 0.58 -7.38 7.60
C ALA A 101 1.30 -6.45 8.60
N CYS A 102 0.57 -5.67 9.41
CA CYS A 102 1.17 -4.85 10.48
C CYS A 102 1.97 -5.68 11.51
N HIS A 103 1.70 -6.98 11.65
CA HIS A 103 2.36 -7.85 12.63
C HIS A 103 3.52 -8.67 12.06
N ILE A 104 3.95 -8.40 10.82
CA ILE A 104 5.11 -9.10 10.24
C ILE A 104 6.40 -8.68 10.97
N GLY A 105 6.62 -7.37 11.14
CA GLY A 105 7.72 -6.82 11.94
C GLY A 105 9.10 -7.37 11.57
N HIS A 106 9.57 -7.12 10.35
CA HIS A 106 10.85 -7.65 9.85
C HIS A 106 11.63 -6.57 9.09
N GLU A 107 12.96 -6.54 9.25
CA GLU A 107 13.81 -5.46 8.75
C GLU A 107 13.74 -5.28 7.21
N HIS A 108 13.54 -6.38 6.47
CA HIS A 108 13.41 -6.39 5.01
C HIS A 108 11.97 -6.25 4.50
N ILE A 109 11.01 -5.97 5.37
CA ILE A 109 9.61 -5.74 5.03
C ILE A 109 9.26 -4.28 5.36
N VAL A 110 8.46 -3.62 4.53
CA VAL A 110 8.00 -2.26 4.82
C VAL A 110 7.03 -2.28 6.01
N ASP A 111 7.25 -1.38 6.96
CA ASP A 111 6.38 -1.26 8.13
C ASP A 111 5.10 -0.50 7.76
N ILE A 112 3.95 -1.13 8.07
CA ILE A 112 2.63 -0.52 7.96
C ILE A 112 2.25 0.03 9.33
N ASN A 113 2.12 1.34 9.43
CA ASN A 113 1.84 2.04 10.68
C ASN A 113 0.34 2.14 10.97
N ASP A 114 -0.48 2.31 9.94
CA ASP A 114 -1.93 2.53 10.08
C ASP A 114 -2.66 2.18 8.78
N PHE A 115 -3.98 2.03 8.86
CA PHE A 115 -4.86 1.83 7.72
C PHE A 115 -6.23 2.43 7.99
N GLY A 116 -6.98 2.73 6.93
CA GLY A 116 -8.33 3.23 7.08
C GLY A 116 -9.10 3.22 5.77
N VAL A 117 -10.32 3.74 5.84
CA VAL A 117 -11.21 3.93 4.69
C VAL A 117 -11.65 5.38 4.70
N LEU A 118 -11.50 6.08 3.59
CA LEU A 118 -11.97 7.46 3.44
C LEU A 118 -13.50 7.53 3.46
N GLU A 119 -14.06 8.72 3.66
CA GLU A 119 -15.52 8.94 3.59
C GLU A 119 -16.13 8.55 2.24
N ASP A 120 -15.36 8.64 1.15
CA ASP A 120 -15.76 8.19 -0.18
C ASP A 120 -15.62 6.66 -0.40
N GLY A 121 -15.29 5.91 0.66
CA GLY A 121 -15.18 4.46 0.65
C GLY A 121 -13.86 3.91 0.10
N ARG A 122 -12.90 4.76 -0.26
CA ARG A 122 -11.58 4.32 -0.74
C ARG A 122 -10.67 3.92 0.42
N PRO A 123 -10.09 2.70 0.43
CA PRO A 123 -9.13 2.29 1.44
C PRO A 123 -7.77 2.98 1.26
N TYR A 124 -7.08 3.23 2.36
CA TYR A 124 -5.69 3.69 2.35
C TYR A 124 -4.83 2.94 3.37
N LEU A 125 -3.52 2.90 3.09
CA LEU A 125 -2.47 2.38 3.97
C LEU A 125 -1.48 3.49 4.28
N VAL A 126 -1.06 3.58 5.54
CA VAL A 126 0.03 4.43 5.99
C VAL A 126 1.22 3.54 6.32
N MET A 127 2.34 3.80 5.66
CA MET A 127 3.58 3.03 5.78
C MET A 127 4.75 3.96 6.09
N GLU A 128 5.86 3.38 6.55
CA GLU A 128 7.09 4.14 6.69
C GLU A 128 7.52 4.79 5.37
N PHE A 129 8.08 5.99 5.45
CA PHE A 129 8.65 6.67 4.29
C PHE A 129 10.09 6.20 4.08
N LEU A 130 10.35 5.59 2.93
CA LEU A 130 11.67 5.09 2.55
C LEU A 130 12.42 6.08 1.64
N GLN A 131 13.72 6.20 1.85
CA GLN A 131 14.61 7.02 1.02
C GLN A 131 15.57 6.11 0.25
N GLY A 132 15.55 6.25 -1.08
CA GLY A 132 16.27 5.35 -1.98
C GLY A 132 15.55 5.23 -3.33
N GLN A 133 15.68 4.08 -3.98
CA GLN A 133 15.02 3.81 -5.27
C GLN A 133 14.60 2.35 -5.39
N SER A 134 13.65 2.04 -6.28
CA SER A 134 13.31 0.65 -6.57
C SER A 134 14.43 -0.06 -7.33
N LEU A 135 14.48 -1.38 -7.22
CA LEU A 135 15.39 -2.22 -8.01
C LEU A 135 15.07 -2.08 -9.49
N GLU A 136 13.81 -1.91 -9.88
CA GLU A 136 13.42 -1.62 -11.26
C GLU A 136 14.09 -0.35 -11.80
N THR A 137 14.04 0.76 -11.06
CA THR A 137 14.71 2.00 -11.45
C THR A 137 16.22 1.83 -11.54
N LEU A 138 16.82 1.04 -10.64
CA LEU A 138 18.25 0.74 -10.71
C LEU A 138 18.61 -0.07 -11.97
N LEU A 139 17.83 -1.12 -12.27
CA LEU A 139 18.05 -1.99 -13.44
C LEU A 139 17.84 -1.21 -14.75
N GLN A 140 16.87 -0.30 -14.81
CA GLN A 140 16.70 0.57 -15.97
C GLN A 140 17.91 1.48 -16.21
N LYS A 141 18.57 1.95 -15.14
CA LYS A 141 19.76 2.83 -15.23
C LYS A 141 21.06 2.08 -15.54
N GLN A 142 21.25 0.89 -14.95
CA GLN A 142 22.53 0.17 -14.98
C GLN A 142 22.50 -1.08 -15.88
N GLY A 143 21.32 -1.50 -16.34
CA GLY A 143 21.12 -2.77 -17.02
C GLY A 143 21.27 -3.93 -16.03
N SER A 144 22.40 -4.61 -16.08
CA SER A 144 22.68 -5.77 -15.22
C SER A 144 23.48 -5.38 -13.98
N LEU A 145 23.38 -6.19 -12.93
CA LEU A 145 24.14 -6.02 -11.69
C LEU A 145 25.23 -7.10 -11.58
N PRO A 146 26.38 -6.79 -10.96
CA PRO A 146 27.37 -7.81 -10.65
C PRO A 146 26.77 -8.94 -9.82
N TRP A 147 27.12 -10.19 -10.12
CA TRP A 147 26.54 -11.37 -9.49
C TRP A 147 26.59 -11.32 -7.95
N SER A 148 27.69 -10.86 -7.39
CA SER A 148 27.83 -10.70 -5.93
C SER A 148 26.81 -9.75 -5.32
N ARG A 149 26.41 -8.70 -6.04
CA ARG A 149 25.37 -7.75 -5.61
C ARG A 149 23.99 -8.38 -5.71
N VAL A 150 23.72 -9.12 -6.79
CA VAL A 150 22.48 -9.88 -6.97
C VAL A 150 22.26 -10.86 -5.82
N CYS A 151 23.28 -11.66 -5.46
CA CYS A 151 23.18 -12.60 -4.34
C CYS A 151 22.85 -11.89 -3.01
N ARG A 152 23.50 -10.75 -2.72
CA ARG A 152 23.22 -9.99 -1.48
C ARG A 152 21.81 -9.40 -1.45
N ILE A 153 21.29 -8.94 -2.58
CA ILE A 153 19.92 -8.45 -2.68
C ILE A 153 18.94 -9.63 -2.54
N GLY A 154 19.18 -10.73 -3.25
CA GLY A 154 18.35 -11.93 -3.23
C GLY A 154 18.26 -12.57 -1.84
N GLU A 155 19.37 -12.63 -1.10
CA GLU A 155 19.38 -13.11 0.29
C GLU A 155 18.45 -12.31 1.20
N GLN A 156 18.48 -10.97 1.10
CA GLN A 156 17.61 -10.09 1.88
C GLN A 156 16.13 -10.23 1.48
N ILE A 157 15.86 -10.38 0.18
CA ILE A 157 14.50 -10.66 -0.33
C ILE A 157 14.00 -11.99 0.25
N ALA A 158 14.80 -13.06 0.18
CA ALA A 158 14.42 -14.37 0.68
C ALA A 158 14.10 -14.36 2.18
N ARG A 159 14.90 -13.66 3.00
CA ARG A 159 14.63 -13.46 4.43
C ARG A 159 13.32 -12.71 4.67
N GLY A 160 13.07 -11.65 3.90
CA GLY A 160 11.80 -10.91 3.97
C GLY A 160 10.60 -11.80 3.64
N LEU A 161 10.66 -12.52 2.51
CA LEU A 161 9.58 -13.42 2.09
C LEU A 161 9.34 -14.54 3.11
N GLN A 162 10.40 -15.11 3.67
CA GLN A 162 10.28 -16.11 4.73
C GLN A 162 9.45 -15.57 5.91
N ALA A 163 9.76 -14.36 6.41
CA ALA A 163 9.01 -13.74 7.50
C ALA A 163 7.52 -13.52 7.17
N VAL A 164 7.21 -13.18 5.91
CA VAL A 164 5.84 -13.05 5.41
C VAL A 164 5.13 -14.41 5.37
N HIS A 165 5.81 -15.43 4.84
CA HIS A 165 5.28 -16.79 4.67
C HIS A 165 5.06 -17.50 6.00
N GLU A 166 5.91 -17.27 7.01
CA GLU A 166 5.73 -17.76 8.39
C GLU A 166 4.45 -17.24 9.05
N LYS A 167 3.95 -16.08 8.59
CA LYS A 167 2.64 -15.53 8.99
C LYS A 167 1.47 -16.03 8.14
N GLY A 168 1.73 -16.94 7.19
CA GLY A 168 0.73 -17.49 6.27
C GLY A 168 0.29 -16.50 5.18
N ILE A 169 1.06 -15.43 4.95
CA ILE A 169 0.77 -14.40 3.94
C ILE A 169 1.55 -14.73 2.67
N MET A 170 0.99 -14.42 1.50
CA MET A 170 1.69 -14.48 0.20
C MET A 170 1.85 -13.07 -0.36
N HIS A 171 2.96 -12.79 -1.03
CA HIS A 171 3.22 -11.50 -1.66
C HIS A 171 2.37 -11.32 -2.94
N ARG A 172 2.39 -12.29 -3.86
CA ARG A 172 1.62 -12.38 -5.12
C ARG A 172 1.92 -11.35 -6.20
N ASP A 173 2.83 -10.42 -5.95
CA ASP A 173 3.29 -9.45 -6.95
C ASP A 173 4.76 -9.12 -6.78
N LEU A 174 5.59 -10.13 -6.51
CA LEU A 174 7.01 -9.89 -6.35
C LEU A 174 7.61 -9.50 -7.71
N LYS A 175 8.23 -8.33 -7.77
CA LYS A 175 8.88 -7.79 -8.97
C LYS A 175 9.90 -6.72 -8.57
N PRO A 176 10.86 -6.36 -9.43
CA PRO A 176 11.84 -5.32 -9.14
C PRO A 176 11.22 -3.97 -8.72
N GLY A 177 10.02 -3.63 -9.21
CA GLY A 177 9.32 -2.40 -8.80
C GLY A 177 8.85 -2.40 -7.34
N ASN A 178 8.69 -3.57 -6.74
CA ASN A 178 8.29 -3.77 -5.34
C ASN A 178 9.48 -4.10 -4.43
N ILE A 179 10.71 -4.07 -4.95
CA ILE A 179 11.94 -4.19 -4.16
C ILE A 179 12.55 -2.80 -4.05
N PHE A 180 12.67 -2.29 -2.83
CA PHE A 180 13.21 -0.96 -2.57
C PHE A 180 14.60 -1.05 -1.94
N LEU A 181 15.55 -0.30 -2.50
CA LEU A 181 16.93 -0.24 -2.04
C LEU A 181 17.13 1.07 -1.29
N LEU A 182 17.40 0.99 0.01
CA LEU A 182 17.66 2.16 0.83
C LEU A 182 19.08 2.68 0.61
N ASP A 183 19.20 4.01 0.66
CA ASP A 183 20.50 4.69 0.66
C ASP A 183 21.10 4.66 2.08
N ARG A 184 21.50 3.48 2.55
CA ARG A 184 22.14 3.30 3.87
C ARG A 184 23.56 2.77 3.71
N ALA A 185 24.53 3.49 4.29
CA ALA A 185 25.87 3.01 4.64
C ALA A 185 26.65 2.22 3.56
N LYS A 186 26.55 2.62 2.29
CA LYS A 186 27.31 2.08 1.13
C LYS A 186 26.99 0.63 0.72
N ARG A 187 25.98 -0.02 1.31
CA ARG A 187 25.50 -1.36 0.89
C ARG A 187 24.01 -1.31 0.64
N ASP A 188 23.55 -2.05 -0.36
CA ASP A 188 22.12 -2.18 -0.63
C ASP A 188 21.42 -2.78 0.59
N PHE A 189 20.51 -2.02 1.19
CA PHE A 189 19.59 -2.53 2.20
C PHE A 189 18.20 -2.65 1.58
N VAL A 190 17.66 -3.86 1.57
CA VAL A 190 16.42 -4.17 0.87
C VAL A 190 15.21 -4.03 1.79
N LYS A 191 14.16 -3.41 1.27
CA LYS A 191 12.80 -3.42 1.81
C LYS A 191 11.86 -3.92 0.71
N ILE A 192 11.07 -4.95 1.00
CA ILE A 192 9.98 -5.42 0.12
C ILE A 192 8.75 -4.54 0.38
N LEU A 193 8.11 -4.07 -0.69
CA LEU A 193 6.92 -3.23 -0.67
C LEU A 193 5.71 -3.97 -1.22
N ASP A 194 4.50 -3.45 -0.96
CA ASP A 194 3.30 -3.78 -1.74
C ASP A 194 2.93 -5.27 -1.79
N PHE A 195 3.05 -5.97 -0.67
CA PHE A 195 2.45 -7.30 -0.48
C PHE A 195 0.93 -7.21 -0.66
N GLY A 196 0.33 -8.28 -1.19
CA GLY A 196 -1.01 -8.38 -1.77
C GLY A 196 -2.25 -7.97 -0.93
N ILE A 197 -2.11 -7.16 0.13
CA ILE A 197 -3.18 -6.55 0.93
C ILE A 197 -4.23 -5.85 0.03
N ALA A 198 -3.77 -5.14 -1.00
CA ALA A 198 -4.68 -4.51 -1.97
C ALA A 198 -5.31 -5.51 -2.96
N LYS A 199 -4.72 -6.71 -3.11
CA LYS A 199 -5.02 -7.66 -4.19
C LYS A 199 -6.04 -8.72 -3.81
N VAL A 200 -6.27 -8.97 -2.53
CA VAL A 200 -7.36 -9.84 -2.07
C VAL A 200 -8.72 -9.14 -2.17
N MET A 201 -8.74 -7.81 -2.14
CA MET A 201 -9.94 -7.00 -2.33
C MET A 201 -10.67 -7.29 -3.65
N ALA A 202 -9.93 -7.44 -4.76
CA ALA A 202 -10.54 -7.68 -6.05
C ALA A 202 -11.07 -9.13 -6.24
N GLY A 203 -10.75 -10.07 -5.34
CA GLY A 203 -10.72 -11.52 -5.63
C GLY A 203 -11.94 -12.37 -5.28
N THR A 204 -13.04 -11.79 -4.79
CA THR A 204 -14.10 -12.63 -4.21
C THR A 204 -15.50 -12.15 -4.58
N ARG A 205 -15.81 -12.15 -5.88
CA ARG A 205 -17.23 -12.15 -6.34
C ARG A 205 -17.86 -13.54 -6.33
N GLU A 206 -17.09 -14.61 -6.13
CA GLU A 206 -17.61 -15.98 -6.16
C GLU A 206 -17.12 -16.77 -4.95
N THR A 207 -17.98 -16.92 -3.94
CA THR A 207 -18.08 -18.00 -2.93
C THR A 207 -18.82 -17.47 -1.70
N LEU A 208 -20.09 -17.09 -1.89
CA LEU A 208 -21.06 -17.02 -0.80
C LEU A 208 -22.26 -17.87 -1.21
N SER A 209 -22.05 -19.17 -1.21
CA SER A 209 -23.11 -20.18 -1.25
C SER A 209 -22.57 -21.44 -0.59
N ASP A 210 -22.47 -21.43 0.73
CA ASP A 210 -23.18 -22.39 1.58
C ASP A 210 -22.97 -22.05 3.08
N GLY A 211 -23.99 -22.32 3.88
CA GLY A 211 -24.14 -21.83 5.24
C GLY A 211 -23.21 -22.45 6.29
N GLY A 212 -23.14 -21.75 7.44
CA GLY A 212 -22.88 -22.37 8.74
C GLY A 212 -21.40 -22.50 9.15
N ASN A 213 -20.99 -21.61 10.05
CA ASN A 213 -19.92 -21.79 11.06
C ASN A 213 -18.62 -22.49 10.63
N ARG A 214 -17.57 -21.69 10.40
CA ARG A 214 -16.18 -21.93 10.83
C ARG A 214 -15.32 -20.69 10.61
N LEU A 215 -15.60 -19.66 11.41
CA LEU A 215 -14.66 -18.57 11.66
C LEU A 215 -13.55 -19.10 12.58
N VAL A 216 -12.33 -18.65 12.33
CA VAL A 216 -11.09 -18.90 13.10
C VAL A 216 -10.25 -20.12 12.64
N ALA A 217 -9.08 -19.78 12.08
CA ALA A 217 -7.83 -20.56 11.99
C ALA A 217 -7.46 -21.44 10.78
N THR A 218 -8.23 -21.53 9.67
CA THR A 218 -7.70 -22.27 8.49
C THR A 218 -8.29 -21.80 7.16
N MET A 219 -8.04 -20.56 6.75
CA MET A 219 -8.11 -20.24 5.32
C MET A 219 -6.77 -20.64 4.66
N ARG A 220 -6.58 -21.95 4.46
CA ARG A 220 -5.82 -22.43 3.29
C ARG A 220 -6.53 -21.82 2.09
N GLN A 221 -6.02 -20.69 1.61
CA GLN A 221 -6.70 -19.81 0.67
C GLN A 221 -6.73 -20.49 -0.72
N LYS A 222 -7.64 -21.46 -0.89
CA LYS A 222 -8.05 -22.04 -2.18
C LYS A 222 -8.82 -20.98 -2.97
N LEU A 223 -8.12 -19.98 -3.49
CA LEU A 223 -8.67 -19.04 -4.45
C LEU A 223 -8.50 -19.66 -5.84
N ARG A 224 -9.60 -20.11 -6.45
CA ARG A 224 -9.68 -20.23 -7.91
C ARG A 224 -10.03 -18.86 -8.49
N GLY A 225 -9.49 -18.53 -9.66
CA GLY A 225 -10.24 -17.70 -10.61
C GLY A 225 -9.94 -16.21 -10.72
N THR A 226 -8.73 -15.71 -10.46
CA THR A 226 -8.27 -14.52 -11.21
C THR A 226 -6.76 -14.53 -11.38
N VAL A 227 -6.30 -14.56 -12.64
CA VAL A 227 -4.88 -14.39 -12.99
C VAL A 227 -4.44 -13.00 -12.55
N ARG A 228 -3.53 -12.91 -11.57
CA ARG A 228 -3.12 -11.64 -10.96
C ARG A 228 -1.64 -11.61 -10.60
N GLY A 229 -0.98 -10.56 -11.05
CA GLY A 229 0.46 -10.33 -10.94
C GLY A 229 0.91 -9.51 -12.15
N THR A 230 2.15 -9.02 -12.10
CA THR A 230 2.71 -8.28 -13.24
C THR A 230 3.15 -9.28 -14.32
N GLN A 231 2.78 -9.04 -15.59
CA GLN A 231 3.18 -9.89 -16.71
C GLN A 231 4.71 -10.07 -16.72
N GLY A 232 5.17 -11.29 -16.99
CA GLY A 232 6.59 -11.67 -16.90
C GLY A 232 7.08 -12.07 -15.50
N TYR A 233 6.28 -11.84 -14.44
CA TYR A 233 6.57 -12.24 -13.06
C TYR A 233 5.51 -13.17 -12.46
N LEU A 234 4.56 -13.63 -13.28
CA LEU A 234 3.54 -14.60 -12.86
C LEU A 234 4.14 -16.00 -12.84
N SER A 235 3.94 -16.73 -11.73
CA SER A 235 4.15 -18.18 -11.74
C SER A 235 3.18 -18.87 -12.72
N PRO A 236 3.53 -20.03 -13.28
CA PRO A 236 2.65 -20.80 -14.16
C PRO A 236 1.28 -21.07 -13.53
N GLN A 237 1.25 -21.39 -12.23
CA GLN A 237 0.02 -21.66 -11.48
C GLN A 237 -0.86 -20.40 -11.36
N GLN A 238 -0.26 -19.22 -11.14
CA GLN A 238 -1.00 -17.96 -11.15
C GLN A 238 -1.55 -17.64 -12.53
N ALA A 239 -0.75 -17.86 -13.59
CA ALA A 239 -1.16 -17.63 -14.98
C ALA A 239 -2.31 -18.56 -15.40
N ALA A 240 -2.34 -19.79 -14.89
CA ALA A 240 -3.40 -20.77 -15.13
C ALA A 240 -4.63 -20.59 -14.22
N GLY A 241 -4.58 -19.67 -13.24
CA GLY A 241 -5.67 -19.47 -12.28
C GLY A 241 -5.88 -20.67 -11.33
N GLU A 242 -4.84 -21.47 -11.14
CA GLU A 242 -4.82 -22.64 -10.27
C GLU A 242 -4.80 -22.26 -8.79
N VAL A 243 -4.91 -23.26 -7.92
CA VAL A 243 -4.73 -23.06 -6.48
C VAL A 243 -3.26 -22.74 -6.22
N ILE A 244 -3.02 -21.58 -5.60
CA ILE A 244 -1.68 -21.08 -5.30
C ILE A 244 -1.33 -21.24 -3.82
N ASP A 245 -0.02 -21.37 -3.54
CA ASP A 245 0.56 -21.28 -2.20
C ASP A 245 1.81 -20.39 -2.23
N ALA A 246 2.52 -20.28 -1.10
CA ALA A 246 3.69 -19.41 -0.95
C ALA A 246 4.81 -19.64 -1.98
N ARG A 247 4.84 -20.79 -2.67
CA ARG A 247 5.83 -21.08 -3.71
C ARG A 247 5.68 -20.20 -4.94
N VAL A 248 4.55 -19.51 -5.12
CA VAL A 248 4.38 -18.55 -6.23
C VAL A 248 5.22 -17.28 -6.08
N ASP A 249 5.76 -17.02 -4.88
CA ASP A 249 6.66 -15.89 -4.63
C ASP A 249 8.14 -16.25 -4.86
N ILE A 250 8.45 -17.50 -5.22
CA ILE A 250 9.79 -18.03 -5.53
C ILE A 250 9.97 -18.05 -7.04
#